data_AF-A0A7H8UFZ9-F1
#
_entry.id   AF-A0A7H8UFZ9-F1
#
_cell.length_a   1.000
_cell.length_b   1.000
_cell.length_c   1.000
_cell.angle_alpha   90.00
_cell.angle_beta   90.00
_cell.angle_gamma   90.00
#
_symmetry.space_group_name_H-M   'P 1'
#
loop_
_entity.id
_entity.type
_entity.pdbx_description
1 polymer ?
#
loop_
_entity_poly.entity_id
_entity_poly.type
_entity_poly.pdbx_seq_one_letter_code
_entity_poly.pdbx_strand_id
1 'polypeptide(L)'
;MKLRVLLSLLFVMAVAGCKAPQKPAITDDTIVTSQVNGVTLTHRHAVTPPAEFTQVNEPYRAMYPASLMSRPDYGGKVIRTLETGKTYVVLGQVEHFWMALADEGNEQLIGYVPMRAVIKADQYEATVRKQALRPKARKKATCVDVDGNSKACKDSANGTWILN
;
A
#
# COMPACT_ATOMS: atom_id res chain seq x y z
N MET A 1 -4.54 -12.45 75.37
CA MET A 1 -5.31 -12.00 74.17
C MET A 1 -4.63 -10.79 73.49
N LYS A 2 -3.37 -10.89 73.06
CA LYS A 2 -2.67 -9.80 72.32
C LYS A 2 -1.93 -10.28 71.07
N LEU A 3 -1.53 -11.55 71.01
CA LEU A 3 -0.79 -12.11 69.87
C LEU A 3 -1.67 -12.59 68.69
N ARG A 4 -2.94 -12.96 68.95
CA ARG A 4 -3.86 -13.44 67.90
C ARG A 4 -4.43 -12.32 67.01
N VAL A 5 -4.47 -11.09 67.52
CA VAL A 5 -4.95 -9.90 66.77
C VAL A 5 -3.87 -9.33 65.85
N LEU A 6 -2.59 -9.54 66.20
CA LEU A 6 -1.45 -9.12 65.39
C LEU A 6 -1.29 -9.98 64.12
N LEU A 7 -1.64 -11.27 64.18
CA LEU A 7 -1.50 -12.17 63.04
C LEU A 7 -2.57 -11.97 61.96
N SER A 8 -3.77 -11.53 62.33
CA SER A 8 -4.85 -11.26 61.38
C SER A 8 -4.66 -9.97 60.60
N LEU A 9 -3.94 -8.98 61.15
CA LEU A 9 -3.64 -7.73 60.46
C LEU A 9 -2.57 -7.89 59.36
N LEU A 10 -1.70 -8.90 59.47
CA LEU A 10 -0.65 -9.16 58.48
C LEU A 10 -1.19 -9.78 57.18
N PHE A 11 -2.35 -10.43 57.21
CA PHE A 11 -2.92 -11.12 56.04
C PHE A 11 -3.63 -10.17 55.06
N VAL A 12 -4.09 -9.00 55.51
CA VAL A 12 -4.81 -8.03 54.66
C VAL A 12 -3.85 -7.22 53.78
N MET A 13 -2.61 -7.01 54.21
CA MET A 13 -1.60 -6.27 53.44
C MET A 13 -0.94 -7.09 52.32
N ALA A 14 -1.10 -8.42 52.29
CA ALA A 14 -0.51 -9.26 51.26
C ALA A 14 -1.34 -9.31 49.95
N VAL A 15 -2.62 -8.89 49.97
CA VAL A 15 -3.54 -9.05 48.82
C VAL A 15 -3.71 -7.76 48.00
N ALA A 16 -3.23 -6.61 48.49
CA ALA A 16 -3.33 -5.32 47.80
C ALA A 16 -2.19 -5.05 46.80
N GLY A 17 -1.25 -5.99 46.62
CA GLY A 17 -0.06 -5.84 45.77
C GLY A 17 -0.25 -6.22 44.31
N CYS A 18 -1.36 -6.86 43.92
CA CYS A 18 -1.63 -7.19 42.53
C CYS A 18 -2.19 -5.96 41.80
N LYS A 19 -1.33 -4.98 41.52
CA LYS A 19 -1.59 -4.02 40.44
C LYS A 19 -1.66 -4.85 39.17
N ALA A 20 -2.89 -5.14 38.70
CA ALA A 20 -3.11 -5.94 37.51
C ALA A 20 -2.18 -5.44 36.40
N PRO A 21 -1.42 -6.31 35.72
CA PRO A 21 -0.53 -5.88 34.64
C PRO A 21 -1.37 -5.05 33.68
N GLN A 22 -0.97 -3.78 33.48
CA GLN A 22 -1.68 -2.88 32.57
C GLN A 22 -1.74 -3.59 31.23
N LYS A 23 -2.97 -3.90 30.77
CA LYS A 23 -3.21 -4.54 29.49
C LYS A 23 -2.38 -3.78 28.44
N PRO A 24 -1.54 -4.46 27.64
CA PRO A 24 -0.70 -3.80 26.65
C PRO A 24 -1.57 -2.82 25.85
N ALA A 25 -1.13 -1.56 25.76
CA ALA A 25 -1.84 -0.57 24.97
C ALA A 25 -1.87 -1.06 23.52
N ILE A 26 -3.06 -1.20 22.95
CA ILE A 26 -3.20 -1.55 21.54
C ILE A 26 -2.79 -0.32 20.75
N THR A 27 -1.60 -0.36 20.17
CA THR A 27 -1.07 0.64 19.24
C THR A 27 -1.24 0.17 17.79
N ASP A 28 -1.06 1.09 16.84
CA ASP A 28 -1.14 0.80 15.40
C ASP A 28 -0.21 -0.34 14.95
N ASP A 29 0.92 -0.55 15.65
CA ASP A 29 1.89 -1.61 15.37
C ASP A 29 1.55 -2.97 16.00
N THR A 30 0.48 -3.05 16.78
CA THR A 30 0.06 -4.31 17.42
C THR A 30 -0.32 -5.33 16.35
N ILE A 31 0.31 -6.51 16.38
CA ILE A 31 -0.02 -7.59 15.45
C ILE A 31 -1.29 -8.29 15.93
N VAL A 32 -2.26 -8.40 15.03
CA VAL A 32 -3.54 -9.06 15.24
C VAL A 32 -3.81 -10.05 14.13
N THR A 33 -4.66 -11.03 14.41
CA THR A 33 -5.13 -12.02 13.45
C THR A 33 -6.63 -11.88 13.23
N SER A 34 -7.05 -11.96 11.98
CA SER A 34 -8.44 -11.87 11.56
C SER A 34 -8.78 -13.06 10.65
N GLN A 35 -10.02 -13.55 10.74
CA GLN A 35 -10.54 -14.63 9.90
C GLN A 35 -11.51 -14.04 8.89
N VAL A 36 -11.23 -14.21 7.59
CA VAL A 36 -12.05 -13.70 6.48
C VAL A 36 -12.21 -14.81 5.46
N ASN A 37 -13.45 -15.19 5.15
CA ASN A 37 -13.76 -16.31 4.24
C ASN A 37 -13.02 -17.62 4.58
N GLY A 38 -12.71 -17.87 5.86
CA GLY A 38 -11.96 -19.05 6.31
C GLY A 38 -10.44 -18.95 6.15
N VAL A 39 -9.91 -17.81 5.68
CA VAL A 39 -8.48 -17.52 5.60
C VAL A 39 -8.06 -16.72 6.82
N THR A 40 -6.95 -17.12 7.45
CA THR A 40 -6.33 -16.36 8.54
C THR A 40 -5.42 -15.29 7.98
N LEU A 41 -5.70 -14.02 8.29
CA LEU A 41 -4.86 -12.89 7.93
C LEU A 41 -4.18 -12.33 9.18
N THR A 42 -2.85 -12.29 9.15
CA THR A 42 -2.04 -11.64 10.19
C THR A 42 -1.69 -10.23 9.72
N HIS A 43 -2.00 -9.20 10.50
CA HIS A 43 -1.79 -7.82 10.11
C HIS A 43 -1.54 -6.90 11.31
N ARG A 44 -1.03 -5.70 11.04
CA ARG A 44 -0.95 -4.63 12.05
C ARG A 44 -2.36 -4.12 12.36
N HIS A 45 -2.60 -3.65 13.58
CA HIS A 45 -3.86 -3.05 13.99
C HIS A 45 -4.24 -1.83 13.13
N ALA A 46 -3.24 -1.12 12.59
CA ALA A 46 -3.45 -0.05 11.61
C ALA A 46 -4.21 -0.49 10.37
N VAL A 47 -4.08 -1.75 9.95
CA VAL A 47 -4.76 -2.32 8.78
C VAL A 47 -6.11 -2.89 9.22
N THR A 48 -7.19 -2.42 8.60
CA THR A 48 -8.51 -3.00 8.82
C THR A 48 -8.64 -4.28 8.00
N PRO A 49 -9.13 -5.40 8.57
CA PRO A 49 -9.37 -6.61 7.80
C PRO A 49 -10.43 -6.36 6.72
N PRO A 50 -10.33 -7.02 5.55
CA PRO A 50 -11.35 -6.92 4.52
C PRO A 50 -12.62 -7.70 4.95
N ALA A 51 -13.76 -7.37 4.38
CA ALA A 51 -15.01 -8.13 4.44
C ALA A 51 -14.98 -9.41 3.56
N GLU A 52 -14.26 -9.39 2.44
CA GLU A 52 -14.13 -10.50 1.49
C GLU A 52 -12.66 -10.73 1.11
N PHE A 53 -12.28 -11.99 0.94
CA PHE A 53 -10.91 -12.34 0.57
C PHE A 53 -10.87 -13.53 -0.40
N THR A 54 -10.22 -13.32 -1.54
CA THR A 54 -9.91 -14.37 -2.54
C THR A 54 -8.41 -14.53 -2.63
N GLN A 55 -7.92 -15.71 -2.25
CA GLN A 55 -6.49 -15.99 -2.17
C GLN A 55 -5.81 -15.98 -3.56
N VAL A 56 -4.61 -15.42 -3.62
CA VAL A 56 -3.78 -15.34 -4.83
C VAL A 56 -2.38 -15.87 -4.55
N ASN A 57 -1.69 -15.36 -3.51
CA ASN A 57 -0.36 -15.78 -3.08
C ASN A 57 0.71 -15.83 -4.19
N GLU A 58 0.81 -14.75 -4.97
CA GLU A 58 1.74 -14.67 -6.09
C GLU A 58 2.63 -13.40 -5.99
N PRO A 59 3.86 -13.43 -6.55
CA PRO A 59 4.72 -12.27 -6.60
C PRO A 59 4.27 -11.27 -7.68
N TYR A 60 4.12 -10.01 -7.29
CA TYR A 60 3.78 -8.90 -8.17
C TYR A 60 4.83 -7.80 -8.02
N ARG A 61 4.97 -6.96 -9.05
CA ARG A 61 5.82 -5.77 -9.02
C ARG A 61 4.98 -4.51 -9.09
N ALA A 62 5.35 -3.50 -8.31
CA ALA A 62 4.66 -2.21 -8.32
C ALA A 62 4.93 -1.46 -9.63
N MET A 63 3.87 -0.97 -10.27
CA MET A 63 3.95 -0.26 -11.55
C MET A 63 4.31 1.22 -11.42
N TYR A 64 4.03 1.82 -10.27
CA TYR A 64 4.24 3.23 -9.96
C TYR A 64 4.23 3.42 -8.43
N PRO A 65 4.58 4.59 -7.87
CA PRO A 65 4.59 4.81 -6.43
C PRO A 65 3.17 4.98 -5.87
N ALA A 66 2.43 3.87 -5.77
CA ALA A 66 1.05 3.85 -5.29
C ALA A 66 0.98 3.98 -3.76
N SER A 67 -0.06 4.65 -3.26
CA SER A 67 -0.36 4.69 -1.83
C SER A 67 -0.86 3.33 -1.35
N LEU A 68 -0.17 2.76 -0.36
CA LEU A 68 -0.60 1.58 0.38
C LEU A 68 -1.59 2.01 1.46
N MET A 69 -2.82 1.56 1.33
CA MET A 69 -3.95 2.00 2.15
C MET A 69 -4.22 1.04 3.31
N SER A 70 -4.73 1.56 4.41
CA SER A 70 -5.15 0.76 5.57
C SER A 70 -6.47 0.02 5.39
N ARG A 71 -7.25 0.37 4.36
CA ARG A 71 -8.53 -0.22 3.97
C ARG A 71 -8.55 -0.42 2.44
N PRO A 72 -9.36 -1.34 1.91
CA PRO A 72 -9.51 -1.59 0.48
C PRO A 72 -10.40 -0.52 -0.19
N ASP A 73 -10.12 0.75 0.10
CA ASP A 73 -10.79 1.91 -0.46
C ASP A 73 -9.86 3.15 -0.39
N TYR A 74 -10.26 4.23 -1.08
CA TYR A 74 -9.51 5.48 -1.08
C TYR A 74 -9.71 6.35 0.17
N GLY A 75 -10.62 5.97 1.07
CA GLY A 75 -10.88 6.65 2.35
C GLY A 75 -10.01 6.14 3.50
N GLY A 76 -9.28 5.04 3.31
CA GLY A 76 -8.29 4.53 4.26
C GLY A 76 -7.15 5.52 4.54
N LYS A 77 -6.41 5.29 5.63
CA LYS A 77 -5.17 6.02 5.91
C LYS A 77 -4.07 5.49 4.99
N VAL A 78 -3.22 6.39 4.49
CA VAL A 78 -1.99 5.99 3.79
C VAL A 78 -0.99 5.47 4.81
N ILE A 79 -0.58 4.21 4.68
CA ILE A 79 0.44 3.58 5.53
C ILE A 79 1.83 3.94 5.03
N ARG A 80 2.06 3.75 3.72
CA ARG A 80 3.31 4.11 3.02
C ARG A 80 3.08 4.16 1.52
N THR A 81 4.12 4.52 0.78
CA THR A 81 4.12 4.50 -0.69
C THR A 81 4.93 3.30 -1.19
N LEU A 82 4.45 2.63 -2.24
CA LEU A 82 5.19 1.54 -2.87
C LEU A 82 6.42 2.06 -3.64
N GLU A 83 7.44 1.23 -3.74
CA GLU A 83 8.61 1.50 -4.57
C GLU A 83 8.39 0.93 -5.98
N THR A 84 8.52 1.76 -7.01
CA THR A 84 8.31 1.33 -8.41
C THR A 84 9.27 0.20 -8.77
N GLY A 85 8.74 -0.88 -9.33
CA GLY A 85 9.50 -2.07 -9.71
C GLY A 85 9.91 -2.96 -8.54
N LYS A 86 9.61 -2.60 -7.28
CA LYS A 86 9.84 -3.51 -6.15
C LYS A 86 8.84 -4.67 -6.19
N THR A 87 9.31 -5.84 -5.78
CA THR A 87 8.47 -7.04 -5.65
C THR A 87 7.73 -7.03 -4.32
N TYR A 88 6.46 -7.38 -4.37
CA TYR A 88 5.57 -7.59 -3.24
C TYR A 88 4.82 -8.91 -3.45
N VAL A 89 4.30 -9.50 -2.39
CA VAL A 89 3.42 -10.67 -2.50
C VAL A 89 1.98 -10.18 -2.47
N VAL A 90 1.21 -10.48 -3.50
CA VAL A 90 -0.25 -10.32 -3.45
C VAL A 90 -0.80 -11.54 -2.73
N LEU A 91 -1.22 -11.35 -1.47
CA LEU A 91 -1.86 -12.39 -0.67
C LEU A 91 -3.21 -12.77 -1.26
N GLY A 92 -3.97 -11.77 -1.71
CA GLY A 92 -5.29 -11.99 -2.28
C GLY A 92 -5.88 -10.75 -2.91
N GLN A 93 -6.97 -10.96 -3.65
CA GLN A 93 -7.86 -9.92 -4.08
C GLN A 93 -9.00 -9.79 -3.07
N VAL A 94 -9.39 -8.56 -2.76
CA VAL A 94 -10.48 -8.22 -1.83
C VAL A 94 -11.57 -7.42 -2.56
N GLU A 95 -12.44 -6.74 -1.82
CA GLU A 95 -13.56 -5.99 -2.39
C GLU A 95 -13.08 -4.95 -3.39
N HIS A 96 -13.94 -4.63 -4.35
CA HIS A 96 -13.70 -3.58 -5.34
C HIS A 96 -12.38 -3.72 -6.10
N PHE A 97 -11.89 -4.96 -6.28
CA PHE A 97 -10.64 -5.29 -6.97
C PHE A 97 -9.39 -4.68 -6.33
N TRP A 98 -9.39 -4.51 -5.01
CA TRP A 98 -8.18 -4.15 -4.29
C TRP A 98 -7.30 -5.37 -4.07
N MET A 99 -6.00 -5.14 -4.00
CA MET A 99 -4.98 -6.17 -3.80
C MET A 99 -4.43 -6.06 -2.39
N ALA A 100 -4.55 -7.13 -1.62
CA ALA A 100 -3.97 -7.28 -0.30
C ALA A 100 -2.48 -7.64 -0.45
N LEU A 101 -1.59 -6.79 0.05
CA LEU A 101 -0.14 -6.96 -0.13
C LEU A 101 0.55 -7.45 1.15
N ALA A 102 1.65 -8.15 0.95
CA ALA A 102 2.71 -8.41 1.92
C ALA A 102 4.08 -8.00 1.33
N ASP A 103 5.04 -7.74 2.21
CA ASP A 103 6.44 -7.57 1.82
C ASP A 103 7.02 -8.90 1.30
N GLU A 104 8.00 -8.83 0.39
CA GLU A 104 8.67 -10.03 -0.12
C GLU A 104 9.23 -10.89 1.01
N GLY A 105 8.98 -12.20 0.96
CA GLY A 105 9.37 -13.14 2.01
C GLY A 105 8.55 -13.07 3.30
N ASN A 106 7.48 -12.26 3.35
CA ASN A 106 6.58 -12.15 4.49
C ASN A 106 5.14 -12.51 4.10
N GLU A 107 4.39 -13.07 5.05
CA GLU A 107 2.97 -13.41 4.88
C GLU A 107 2.04 -12.41 5.59
N GLN A 108 2.63 -11.42 6.28
CA GLN A 108 1.88 -10.42 7.00
C GLN A 108 1.25 -9.42 6.03
N LEU A 109 -0.06 -9.23 6.12
CA LEU A 109 -0.78 -8.21 5.39
C LEU A 109 -0.32 -6.82 5.87
N ILE A 110 0.23 -6.04 4.94
CA ILE A 110 0.75 -4.69 5.17
C ILE A 110 -0.21 -3.59 4.74
N GLY A 111 -1.23 -3.92 3.94
CA GLY A 111 -2.24 -2.98 3.46
C GLY A 111 -2.74 -3.33 2.06
N TYR A 112 -3.41 -2.36 1.43
CA TYR A 112 -4.12 -2.57 0.17
C TYR A 112 -3.71 -1.56 -0.90
N VAL A 113 -3.76 -1.98 -2.15
CA VAL A 113 -3.60 -1.09 -3.31
C VAL A 113 -4.66 -1.38 -4.38
N PRO A 114 -5.01 -0.41 -5.23
CA PRO A 114 -5.89 -0.68 -6.35
C PRO A 114 -5.21 -1.66 -7.32
N MET A 115 -5.99 -2.54 -7.98
CA MET A 115 -5.49 -3.55 -8.93
C MET A 115 -4.39 -3.05 -9.88
N ARG A 116 -4.55 -1.85 -10.43
CA ARG A 116 -3.63 -1.28 -11.44
C ARG A 116 -2.27 -0.85 -10.87
N ALA A 117 -2.12 -0.80 -9.56
CA ALA A 117 -0.87 -0.42 -8.90
C ALA A 117 0.21 -1.49 -9.02
N VAL A 118 -0.17 -2.75 -9.24
CA VAL A 118 0.72 -3.90 -9.27
C VAL A 118 0.42 -4.77 -10.49
N ILE A 119 1.42 -5.52 -10.93
CA ILE A 119 1.28 -6.51 -12.00
C ILE A 119 2.06 -7.76 -11.64
N LYS A 120 1.64 -8.94 -12.14
CA LYS A 120 2.40 -10.18 -11.93
C LYS A 120 3.86 -9.99 -12.32
N ALA A 121 4.77 -10.51 -11.51
CA ALA A 121 6.21 -10.24 -11.66
C ALA A 121 6.75 -10.67 -13.04
N ASP A 122 6.23 -11.76 -13.61
CA ASP A 122 6.56 -12.28 -14.95
C ASP A 122 6.11 -11.36 -16.10
N GLN A 123 5.09 -10.53 -15.87
CA GLN A 123 4.53 -9.61 -16.86
C GLN A 123 5.14 -8.20 -16.80
N TYR A 124 5.90 -7.88 -15.76
CA TYR A 124 6.39 -6.54 -15.51
C TYR A 124 7.26 -6.00 -16.66
N GLU A 125 8.31 -6.73 -17.05
CA GLU A 125 9.24 -6.26 -18.08
C GLU A 125 8.57 -6.06 -19.44
N ALA A 126 7.67 -6.98 -19.82
CA ALA A 126 6.88 -6.85 -21.04
C ALA A 126 5.97 -5.61 -21.01
N THR A 127 5.40 -5.29 -19.84
CA THR A 127 4.50 -4.16 -19.66
C THR A 127 5.25 -2.83 -19.69
N VAL A 128 6.37 -2.73 -18.97
CA VAL A 128 7.26 -1.57 -19.01
C VAL A 128 7.76 -1.31 -20.43
N ARG A 129 8.20 -2.36 -21.15
CA ARG A 129 8.64 -2.25 -22.55
C ARG A 129 7.52 -1.75 -23.47
N LYS A 130 6.29 -2.28 -23.35
CA LYS A 130 5.13 -1.81 -24.13
C LYS A 130 4.81 -0.35 -23.84
N GLN A 131 4.94 0.09 -22.58
CA GLN A 131 4.72 1.48 -22.20
C GLN A 131 5.80 2.41 -22.75
N ALA A 132 7.07 2.00 -22.73
CA ALA A 132 8.20 2.75 -23.27
C ALA A 132 8.13 2.90 -24.81
N LEU A 133 7.62 1.87 -25.49
CA LEU A 133 7.46 1.86 -26.95
C LEU A 133 6.35 2.79 -27.46
N ARG A 134 5.46 3.29 -26.59
CA ARG A 134 4.46 4.29 -27.01
C ARG A 134 5.21 5.53 -27.48
N PRO A 135 5.18 5.87 -28.78
CA PRO A 135 5.86 7.04 -29.27
C PRO A 135 5.25 8.24 -28.56
N LYS A 136 6.05 8.97 -27.78
CA LYS A 136 5.75 10.38 -27.56
C LYS A 136 5.82 10.98 -28.96
N ALA A 137 4.68 11.10 -29.64
CA ALA A 137 4.63 11.67 -30.96
C ALA A 137 5.24 13.06 -30.85
N ARG A 138 6.52 13.19 -31.24
CA ARG A 138 7.17 14.48 -31.43
C ARG A 138 6.36 15.10 -32.55
N LYS A 139 5.49 16.04 -32.20
CA LYS A 139 4.73 16.80 -33.19
C LYS A 139 5.77 17.43 -34.11
N LYS A 140 5.88 16.93 -35.35
CA LYS A 140 6.78 17.52 -36.33
C LYS A 140 6.24 18.92 -36.60
N ALA A 141 7.03 19.94 -36.30
CA ALA A 141 6.67 21.30 -36.65
C ALA A 141 6.63 21.41 -38.18
N THR A 142 5.54 21.95 -38.73
CA THR A 142 5.46 22.26 -40.16
C THR A 142 6.12 23.61 -40.37
N CYS A 143 7.33 23.65 -40.94
CA CYS A 143 8.06 24.89 -41.18
C CYS A 143 8.18 25.19 -42.67
N VAL A 144 8.07 26.46 -43.04
CA VAL A 144 8.21 26.99 -44.40
C VAL A 144 9.30 28.06 -44.41
N ASP A 145 10.16 28.06 -45.43
CA ASP A 145 11.14 29.13 -45.65
C ASP A 145 10.42 30.38 -46.15
N VAL A 146 10.68 31.53 -45.51
CA VAL A 146 10.00 32.79 -45.84
C VAL A 146 10.88 33.62 -46.75
N ASP A 147 12.15 33.83 -46.38
CA ASP A 147 13.06 34.74 -47.11
C ASP A 147 14.52 34.21 -47.21
N GLY A 148 14.71 32.89 -47.23
CA GLY A 148 16.03 32.25 -47.38
C GLY A 148 16.92 32.27 -46.12
N ASN A 149 16.70 33.22 -45.20
CA ASN A 149 17.39 33.34 -43.91
C ASN A 149 16.48 33.15 -42.68
N SER A 150 15.16 32.99 -42.87
CA SER A 150 14.17 32.85 -41.80
C SER A 150 13.20 31.71 -42.08
N LYS A 151 12.76 31.01 -41.04
CA LYS A 151 11.79 29.92 -41.13
C LYS A 151 10.55 30.25 -40.31
N ALA A 152 9.38 30.13 -40.91
CA ALA A 152 8.10 30.19 -40.19
C ALA A 152 7.64 28.78 -39.86
N CYS A 153 7.54 28.44 -38.57
CA CYS A 153 7.06 27.16 -38.09
C CYS A 153 5.63 27.28 -37.53
N LYS A 154 4.73 26.39 -37.97
CA LYS A 154 3.36 26.31 -37.48
C LYS A 154 3.31 25.64 -36.11
N ASP A 155 2.80 26.37 -35.13
CA ASP A 155 2.45 25.85 -33.82
C ASP A 155 1.29 24.84 -33.96
N SER A 156 1.53 23.65 -33.45
CA SER A 156 0.60 22.51 -33.56
C SER A 156 -0.56 22.52 -32.56
N ALA A 157 -0.58 23.45 -31.60
CA ALA A 157 -1.61 23.58 -30.57
C ALA A 157 -2.63 24.67 -30.93
N ASN A 158 -2.21 25.77 -31.55
CA ASN A 158 -3.11 26.88 -31.88
C ASN A 158 -3.07 27.33 -33.36
N GLY A 159 -2.21 26.73 -34.18
CA GLY A 159 -2.10 27.05 -35.61
C GLY A 159 -1.38 28.35 -35.94
N THR A 160 -0.80 29.03 -34.95
CA THR A 160 -0.03 30.27 -35.11
C THR A 160 1.30 29.98 -35.79
N TRP A 161 1.75 30.89 -36.65
CA TRP A 161 3.06 30.79 -37.29
C TRP A 161 4.09 31.59 -36.51
N ILE A 162 5.18 30.95 -36.11
CA ILE A 162 6.28 31.54 -35.34
C ILE A 162 7.50 31.64 -36.27
N LEU A 163 8.05 32.85 -36.41
CA LEU A 163 9.29 33.11 -37.15
C LEU A 163 10.51 32.81 -36.27
N ASN A 164 11.43 31.99 -36.78
CA ASN A 164 12.73 31.69 -36.21
C ASN A 164 13.85 32.04 -37.18
#